data_AF-A0A6G1IPZ1-F1
#
_entry.id   AF-A0A6G1IPZ1-F1
#
_cell.length_a   1.000
_cell.length_b   1.000
_cell.length_c   1.000
_cell.angle_alpha   90.00
_cell.angle_beta   90.00
_cell.angle_gamma   90.00
#
_symmetry.space_group_name_H-M   'P 1'
#
loop_
_entity.id
_entity.type
_entity.pdbx_description
1 polymer ?
#
loop_
_entity_poly.entity_id
_entity_poly.type
_entity_poly.pdbx_seq_one_letter_code
_entity_poly.pdbx_strand_id
1 'polypeptide(L)' 'VSLLTLLNVLDSLALSKGRLLIITTNYIKRLDLALICSSRIDIKVKLYLANKDIIN' A
#
# COMPACT_ATOMS: atom_id res chain seq x y z
N VAL A 1 19.16 4.42 -5.57
CA VAL A 1 18.08 4.73 -4.60
C VAL A 1 17.71 3.43 -3.91
N SER A 2 17.78 3.36 -2.58
CA SER A 2 17.50 2.13 -1.81
C SER A 2 16.02 2.05 -1.43
N LEU A 3 15.50 0.83 -1.25
CA LEU A 3 14.15 0.56 -0.74
C LEU A 3 13.93 1.17 0.66
N LEU A 4 14.99 1.25 1.46
CA LEU A 4 15.01 1.91 2.76
C LEU A 4 14.76 3.43 2.64
N THR A 5 15.33 4.07 1.62
CA THR A 5 15.12 5.50 1.37
C THR A 5 13.66 5.79 1.04
N LEU A 6 13.02 4.91 0.25
CA LEU A 6 11.60 5.03 -0.07
C LEU A 6 10.73 4.85 1.18
N LEU A 7 11.04 3.86 2.02
CA LEU A 7 10.35 3.59 3.28
C LEU A 7 10.31 4.80 4.21
N ASN A 8 11.44 5.49 4.37
CA ASN A 8 11.54 6.66 5.25
C ASN A 8 10.75 7.86 4.73
N VAL A 9 10.70 8.04 3.40
CA VAL A 9 9.87 9.08 2.79
C VAL A 9 8.39 8.76 3.02
N LEU A 10 7.98 7.51 2.88
CA LEU A 10 6.59 7.10 3.10
C LEU A 10 6.15 7.29 4.56
N ASP A 11 7.00 7.00 5.54
CA ASP A 11 6.70 7.29 6.96
C ASP A 11 6.43 8.77 7.18
N SER A 12 7.31 9.61 6.66
CA SER A 12 7.19 11.06 6.78
C SER A 12 5.92 11.57 6.09
N LEU A 13 5.47 10.90 5.03
CA LEU A 13 4.25 11.25 4.33
C LEU A 13 2.99 10.83 5.08
N ALA A 14 2.96 9.60 5.60
CA ALA A 14 1.84 9.00 6.32
C ALA A 14 1.56 9.68 7.68
N LEU A 15 2.59 10.21 8.35
CA LEU A 15 2.45 10.93 9.63
C LEU A 15 1.87 12.35 9.50
N SER A 16 1.73 12.86 8.27
CA SER A 16 1.20 14.21 8.05
C SER A 16 -0.31 14.21 8.08
N LYS A 17 -0.86 15.02 8.98
CA LYS A 17 -2.29 15.21 9.16
C LYS A 17 -2.96 15.65 7.85
N GLY A 18 -4.13 15.07 7.57
CA GLY A 18 -4.96 15.43 6.43
C GLY A 18 -4.58 14.79 5.09
N ARG A 19 -3.68 13.80 5.06
CA ARG A 19 -3.29 13.08 3.84
C ARG A 19 -3.70 11.62 3.89
N LEU A 20 -4.18 11.12 2.75
CA LEU A 20 -4.45 9.70 2.52
C LEU A 20 -3.40 9.15 1.55
N LEU A 21 -2.71 8.08 1.95
CA LEU A 21 -1.75 7.38 1.11
C LEU A 21 -2.39 6.11 0.55
N ILE A 22 -2.47 6.00 -0.77
CA ILE A 22 -2.94 4.80 -1.47
C ILE A 22 -1.75 4.14 -2.16
N ILE A 23 -1.49 2.87 -1.84
CA ILE A 23 -0.42 2.07 -2.45
C ILE A 23 -1.06 0.90 -3.19
N THR A 24 -0.68 0.73 -4.46
CA THR A 24 -1.14 -0.39 -5.29
C THR A 24 0.06 -1.25 -5.69
N THR A 25 -0.07 -2.57 -5.62
CA THR A 25 0.95 -3.50 -6.12
C THR A 25 0.31 -4.71 -6.79
N ASN A 26 0.87 -5.09 -7.93
CA ASN A 26 0.50 -6.32 -8.63
C ASN A 26 1.19 -7.56 -8.03
N TYR A 27 2.25 -7.37 -7.25
CA TYR A 27 3.10 -8.44 -6.72
C TYR A 27 3.35 -8.27 -5.22
N ILE A 28 2.33 -8.51 -4.39
CA ILE A 28 2.41 -8.31 -2.94
C ILE A 28 3.56 -9.08 -2.27
N LYS A 29 3.93 -10.26 -2.79
CA LYS A 29 5.02 -11.11 -2.26
C LYS A 29 6.43 -10.54 -2.52
N ARG A 30 6.57 -9.58 -3.43
CA ARG A 30 7.84 -8.91 -3.75
C ARG A 30 8.03 -7.62 -2.94
N LEU A 31 7.03 -7.24 -2.14
CA LEU A 31 7.11 -6.06 -1.30
C LEU A 31 7.90 -6.39 -0.03
N ASP A 32 8.72 -5.45 0.41
CA ASP A 32 9.38 -5.56 1.71
C ASP A 32 8.33 -5.65 2.83
N LEU A 33 8.55 -6.54 3.79
CA LEU A 33 7.68 -6.69 4.96
C LEU A 33 7.51 -5.36 5.71
N ALA A 34 8.52 -4.50 5.70
CA ALA A 34 8.46 -3.18 6.31
C ALA A 34 7.39 -2.28 5.67
N LEU A 35 7.12 -2.41 4.36
CA LEU A 35 6.09 -1.62 3.66
C LEU A 35 4.67 -2.08 3.98
N ILE A 36 4.48 -3.37 4.30
CA ILE A 36 3.18 -4.00 4.55
C ILE A 36 2.86 -4.21 6.04
N CYS A 37 3.71 -3.66 6.91
CA CYS A 37 3.53 -3.72 8.35
C CYS A 37 2.24 -3.01 8.77
N SER A 38 1.54 -3.57 9.77
CA SER A 38 0.31 -3.01 10.32
C SER A 38 0.47 -1.62 10.92
N SER A 39 1.71 -1.18 11.21
CA SER A 39 1.98 0.18 11.69
C SER A 39 1.87 1.26 10.60
N ARG A 40 1.87 0.89 9.31
CA ARG A 40 1.86 1.84 8.18
C ARG A 40 0.63 1.72 7.29
N ILE A 41 0.01 0.54 7.28
CA ILE A 41 -1.16 0.25 6.45
C ILE A 41 -2.32 -0.13 7.36
N ASP A 42 -3.31 0.76 7.44
CA ASP A 42 -4.54 0.52 8.19
C ASP A 42 -5.48 -0.44 7.44
N ILE A 43 -5.59 -0.29 6.11
CA ILE A 43 -6.56 -1.01 5.28
C ILE A 43 -5.86 -1.73 4.13
N LYS A 44 -6.19 -3.02 3.98
CA LYS A 44 -5.74 -3.85 2.84
C LYS A 44 -6.95 -4.29 2.03
N VAL A 45 -7.00 -3.89 0.76
CA VAL A 45 -8.04 -4.30 -0.20
C VAL A 45 -7.39 -5.09 -1.32
N LYS A 46 -7.93 -6.28 -1.63
CA LYS A 46 -7.49 -7.08 -2.76
C LYS A 46 -8.42 -6.86 -3.94
N LEU A 47 -7.85 -6.35 -5.03
CA LEU A 47 -8.57 -6.20 -6.29
C LEU A 47 -8.51 -7.53 -7.05
N TYR A 48 -9.69 -8.05 -7.40
CA TYR A 48 -9.85 -9.25 -8.20
C TYR A 48 -10.21 -8.88 -9.64
N LEU A 49 -10.04 -9.83 -10.55
CA LEU A 49 -10.58 -9.70 -11.90
C LEU A 49 -12.09 -9.49 -11.82
N ALA A 50 -12.62 -8.63 -12.69
CA ALA A 50 -14.05 -8.42 -12.78
C ALA A 50 -14.76 -9.74 -13.11
N ASN A 51 -15.82 -10.03 -12.38
CA ASN A 51 -16.75 -11.11 -12.67
C ASN A 51 -18.08 -10.53 -13.17
N LYS A 52 -18.97 -11.39 -13.68
CA LYS A 52 -20.28 -10.96 -14.20
C LYS A 52 -21.13 -10.27 -13.13
N ASP A 53 -20.90 -10.58 -11.86
CA ASP A 53 -21.64 -10.00 -10.73
C ASP A 53 -21.33 -8.50 -10.53
N ILE A 54 -20.17 -8.01 -11.00
CA ILE A 54 -19.78 -6.59 -10.94
C ILE A 54 -20.46 -5.74 -12.03
N ILE A 55 -20.97 -6.38 -13.10
CA ILE A 55 -21.44 -5.67 -14.31
C ILE A 55 -22.94 -5.30 -14.22
N ASN A 56 -23.68 -5.78 -13.21
CA ASN A 56 -25.11 -5.50 -13.04
C ASN A 56 -25.40 -4.29 -12.17
#